data_AF-A0A521YLK8-F1
#
_entry.id   AF-A0A521YLK8-F1
#
_cell.length_a   1.000
_cell.length_b   1.000
_cell.length_c   1.000
_cell.angle_alpha   90.00
_cell.angle_beta   90.00
_cell.angle_gamma   90.00
#
_symmetry.space_group_name_H-M   'P 1'
#
loop_
_entity.id
_entity.type
_entity.pdbx_description
1 polymer ?
#
loop_
_entity_poly.entity_id
_entity_poly.type
_entity_poly.pdbx_seq_one_letter_code
_entity_poly.pdbx_strand_id
1 'polypeptide(L)'
;MNQVRKALEARAPGLHARIEKMLADSEARYTRNAMQAPSEFLLEHSRRTAAIAYRIALMEKVDPFLPCLIALYHDAGKFHGGAYHKDDVPEEEHAAALADPMLSASGLKRSEIDAVLHGLRALYKDALPASAACRVVQDADRLDKLGVLGVGAFFTKAAMRGRGLVAALTSSLSRELTYARAAPYSMLTETGRRLACEQAAKTLAFFDDLLQDLEDWGIASFERRVVVLEEDLRARDGSPLQRLEVTIVMPRACPECDASLNLAHSRRRGIKCEQLVVRLECRGCGHALETQFCLPVFARSEDDRAELGRAVAPAH
;
A
#
# COMPACT_ATOMS: atom_id res chain seq x y z
N MET A 1 0.24 8.88 -18.04
CA MET A 1 -0.72 9.98 -17.78
C MET A 1 -1.52 10.45 -18.99
N ASN A 2 -0.95 10.69 -20.17
CA ASN A 2 -1.74 11.20 -21.32
C ASN A 2 -3.00 10.38 -21.65
N GLN A 3 -2.93 9.05 -21.58
CA GLN A 3 -4.07 8.18 -21.84
C GLN A 3 -5.14 8.25 -20.73
N VAL A 4 -4.71 8.29 -19.46
CA VAL A 4 -5.61 8.51 -18.31
C VAL A 4 -6.38 9.82 -18.48
N ARG A 5 -5.65 10.92 -18.75
CA ARG A 5 -6.27 12.23 -19.02
C ARG A 5 -7.27 12.15 -20.17
N LYS A 6 -6.90 11.58 -21.32
CA LYS A 6 -7.82 11.43 -22.46
C LYS A 6 -9.10 10.65 -22.09
N ALA A 7 -8.97 9.56 -21.34
CA ALA A 7 -10.11 8.74 -20.92
C ALA A 7 -11.07 9.50 -19.99
N LEU A 8 -10.54 10.31 -19.08
CA LEU A 8 -11.38 11.11 -18.17
C LEU A 8 -11.99 12.32 -18.88
N GLU A 9 -11.19 13.07 -19.63
CA GLU A 9 -11.61 14.31 -20.31
C GLU A 9 -12.67 14.08 -21.39
N ALA A 10 -12.69 12.89 -22.00
CA ALA A 10 -13.72 12.51 -22.95
C ALA A 10 -15.13 12.41 -22.33
N ARG A 11 -15.23 12.18 -21.01
CA ARG A 11 -16.50 12.00 -20.28
C ARG A 11 -16.79 13.12 -19.29
N ALA A 12 -15.76 13.72 -18.72
CA ALA A 12 -15.85 14.79 -17.72
C ALA A 12 -14.75 15.85 -17.96
N PRO A 13 -14.98 16.81 -18.87
CA PRO A 13 -13.99 17.85 -19.18
C PRO A 13 -13.52 18.64 -17.94
N GLY A 14 -12.22 18.86 -17.86
CA GLY A 14 -11.50 19.54 -16.79
C GLY A 14 -11.40 18.76 -15.48
N LEU A 15 -12.00 17.57 -15.36
CA LEU A 15 -12.00 16.80 -14.11
C LEU A 15 -10.59 16.39 -13.70
N HIS A 16 -9.77 15.92 -14.65
CA HIS A 16 -8.42 15.45 -14.33
C HIS A 16 -7.57 16.57 -13.70
N ALA A 17 -7.60 17.78 -14.29
CA ALA A 17 -6.86 18.92 -13.76
C ALA A 17 -7.35 19.36 -12.38
N ARG A 18 -8.66 19.29 -12.12
CA ARG A 18 -9.23 19.60 -10.79
C ARG A 18 -8.78 18.60 -9.73
N ILE A 19 -8.73 17.31 -10.06
CA ILE A 19 -8.25 16.28 -9.14
C ILE A 19 -6.77 16.49 -8.79
N GLU A 20 -5.92 16.71 -9.80
CA GLU A 20 -4.49 16.93 -9.56
C GLU A 20 -4.23 18.17 -8.71
N LYS A 21 -4.96 19.26 -8.98
CA LYS A 21 -4.87 20.47 -8.16
C LYS A 21 -5.28 20.19 -6.71
N MET A 22 -6.36 19.45 -6.49
CA MET A 22 -6.80 19.09 -5.14
C MET A 22 -5.74 18.27 -4.38
N LEU A 23 -5.13 17.27 -5.03
CA LEU A 23 -4.08 16.46 -4.42
C LEU A 23 -2.84 17.32 -4.06
N ALA A 24 -2.41 18.18 -4.98
CA ALA A 24 -1.28 19.09 -4.76
C ALA A 24 -1.58 20.09 -3.63
N ASP A 25 -2.76 20.71 -3.62
CA ASP A 25 -3.17 21.67 -2.59
C ASP A 25 -3.27 20.99 -1.20
N SER A 26 -3.71 19.72 -1.17
CA SER A 26 -3.81 18.91 0.05
C SER A 26 -2.42 18.58 0.62
N GLU A 27 -1.49 18.11 -0.20
CA GLU A 27 -0.12 17.81 0.19
C GLU A 27 0.66 19.07 0.58
N ALA A 28 0.50 20.17 -0.16
CA ALA A 28 1.13 21.46 0.16
C ALA A 28 0.65 22.02 1.52
N ARG A 29 -0.62 21.79 1.87
CA ARG A 29 -1.15 22.16 3.18
C ARG A 29 -0.55 21.31 4.29
N TYR A 30 -0.45 20.00 4.09
CA TYR A 30 0.17 19.09 5.05
C TYR A 30 1.65 19.44 5.30
N THR A 31 2.45 19.56 4.24
CA THR A 31 3.89 19.86 4.36
C THR A 31 4.12 21.19 5.08
N ARG A 32 3.33 22.22 4.79
CA ARG A 32 3.37 23.51 5.51
C ARG A 32 3.05 23.35 7.00
N ASN A 33 1.97 22.65 7.33
CA ASN A 33 1.54 22.45 8.72
C ASN A 33 2.55 21.59 9.52
N ALA A 34 3.15 20.60 8.87
CA ALA A 34 4.15 19.72 9.45
C ALA A 34 5.57 20.32 9.45
N MET A 35 5.74 21.55 8.93
CA MET A 35 7.04 22.20 8.73
C MET A 35 8.04 21.33 7.95
N GLN A 36 7.54 20.58 6.97
CA GLN A 36 8.34 19.74 6.08
C GLN A 36 8.64 20.46 4.77
N ALA A 37 9.68 20.00 4.07
CA ALA A 37 9.95 20.47 2.72
C ALA A 37 8.75 20.21 1.79
N PRO A 38 8.50 21.07 0.79
CA PRO A 38 7.49 20.81 -0.23
C PRO A 38 7.73 19.46 -0.92
N SER A 39 6.64 18.79 -1.27
CA SER A 39 6.64 17.46 -1.88
C SER A 39 5.46 17.32 -2.83
N GLU A 40 5.63 16.48 -3.85
CA GLU A 40 4.56 16.02 -4.76
C GLU A 40 4.38 14.50 -4.69
N PHE A 41 4.87 13.84 -3.63
CA PHE A 41 4.89 12.40 -3.48
C PHE A 41 3.49 11.77 -3.59
N LEU A 42 2.46 12.40 -3.00
CA LEU A 42 1.09 11.90 -3.09
C LEU A 42 0.57 12.01 -4.53
N LEU A 43 0.74 13.17 -5.16
CA LEU A 43 0.28 13.40 -6.53
C LEU A 43 0.99 12.46 -7.53
N GLU A 44 2.30 12.31 -7.40
CA GLU A 44 3.08 11.41 -8.25
C GLU A 44 2.64 9.94 -8.08
N HIS A 45 2.44 9.49 -6.84
CA HIS A 45 1.95 8.15 -6.57
C HIS A 45 0.55 7.93 -7.19
N SER A 46 -0.41 8.83 -6.94
CA SER A 46 -1.74 8.74 -7.55
C SER A 46 -1.70 8.71 -9.08
N ARG A 47 -0.81 9.50 -9.71
CA ARG A 47 -0.58 9.48 -11.16
C ARG A 47 -0.04 8.13 -11.64
N ARG A 48 0.99 7.60 -11.00
CA ARG A 48 1.57 6.31 -11.40
C ARG A 48 0.57 5.17 -11.20
N THR A 49 -0.12 5.12 -10.06
CA THR A 49 -1.18 4.15 -9.79
C THR A 49 -2.29 4.22 -10.84
N ALA A 50 -2.76 5.42 -11.21
CA ALA A 50 -3.76 5.58 -12.27
C ALA A 50 -3.25 5.15 -13.64
N ALA A 51 -1.98 5.40 -13.97
CA ALA A 51 -1.38 4.95 -15.22
C ALA A 51 -1.26 3.42 -15.29
N ILE A 52 -0.90 2.77 -14.19
CA ILE A 52 -0.84 1.31 -14.08
C ILE A 52 -2.26 0.72 -14.15
N ALA A 53 -3.21 1.28 -13.40
CA ALA A 53 -4.61 0.86 -13.41
C ALA A 53 -5.23 0.95 -14.81
N TYR A 54 -4.94 2.01 -15.57
CA TYR A 54 -5.35 2.13 -16.97
C TYR A 54 -4.85 0.96 -17.82
N ARG A 55 -3.59 0.55 -17.66
CA ARG A 55 -2.99 -0.54 -18.44
C ARG A 55 -3.59 -1.89 -18.07
N ILE A 56 -3.74 -2.16 -16.77
CA ILE A 56 -4.36 -3.39 -16.29
C ILE A 56 -5.82 -3.46 -16.76
N ALA A 57 -6.58 -2.37 -16.65
CA ALA A 57 -7.97 -2.33 -17.09
C ALA A 57 -8.13 -2.76 -18.57
N LEU A 58 -7.29 -2.25 -19.47
CA LEU A 58 -7.33 -2.65 -20.88
C LEU A 58 -7.03 -4.14 -21.09
N MET A 59 -6.07 -4.69 -20.33
CA MET A 59 -5.67 -6.10 -20.43
C MET A 59 -6.74 -7.04 -19.85
N GLU A 60 -7.42 -6.60 -18.80
CA GLU A 60 -8.56 -7.27 -18.17
C GLU A 60 -9.89 -6.98 -18.88
N LYS A 61 -9.89 -6.20 -19.98
CA LYS A 61 -11.09 -5.79 -20.72
C LYS A 61 -12.13 -5.05 -19.87
N VAL A 62 -11.67 -4.29 -18.88
CA VAL A 62 -12.46 -3.39 -18.03
C VAL A 62 -12.40 -1.98 -18.60
N ASP A 63 -13.53 -1.27 -18.64
CA ASP A 63 -13.54 0.17 -19.00
C ASP A 63 -12.61 0.94 -18.05
N PRO A 64 -11.54 1.59 -18.56
CA PRO A 64 -10.54 2.24 -17.73
C PRO A 64 -11.04 3.47 -16.98
N PHE A 65 -12.21 4.01 -17.31
CA PHE A 65 -12.72 5.23 -16.69
C PHE A 65 -12.85 5.14 -15.16
N LEU A 66 -13.60 4.14 -14.64
CA LEU A 66 -13.79 3.98 -13.20
C LEU A 66 -12.48 3.62 -12.45
N PRO A 67 -11.65 2.65 -12.91
CA PRO A 67 -10.36 2.37 -12.28
C PRO A 67 -9.45 3.60 -12.22
N CYS A 68 -9.40 4.42 -13.27
CA CYS A 68 -8.58 5.63 -13.27
C CYS A 68 -9.05 6.65 -12.23
N LEU A 69 -10.36 6.87 -12.10
CA LEU A 69 -10.91 7.77 -11.08
C LEU A 69 -10.61 7.25 -9.68
N ILE A 70 -10.92 5.99 -9.40
CA ILE A 70 -10.66 5.38 -8.09
C ILE A 70 -9.16 5.46 -7.76
N ALA A 71 -8.28 5.16 -8.71
CA ALA A 71 -6.82 5.25 -8.52
C ALA A 71 -6.32 6.67 -8.25
N LEU A 72 -6.89 7.71 -8.87
CA LEU A 72 -6.50 9.08 -8.58
C LEU A 72 -6.96 9.52 -7.17
N TYR A 73 -8.10 9.03 -6.71
CA TYR A 73 -8.68 9.40 -5.41
C TYR A 73 -8.25 8.49 -4.25
N HIS A 74 -7.69 7.30 -4.49
CA HIS A 74 -7.56 6.28 -3.44
C HIS A 74 -6.85 6.75 -2.16
N ASP A 75 -5.86 7.63 -2.32
CA ASP A 75 -5.08 8.21 -1.23
C ASP A 75 -5.43 9.69 -0.93
N ALA A 76 -6.45 10.26 -1.57
CA ALA A 76 -6.79 11.68 -1.46
C ALA A 76 -7.13 12.11 -0.01
N GLY A 77 -7.57 11.18 0.82
CA GLY A 77 -7.87 11.41 2.22
C GLY A 77 -6.66 11.40 3.17
N LYS A 78 -5.44 11.05 2.70
CA LYS A 78 -4.24 10.92 3.55
C LYS A 78 -3.91 12.16 4.38
N PHE A 79 -4.20 13.33 3.82
CA PHE A 79 -3.91 14.62 4.42
C PHE A 79 -5.17 15.37 4.83
N HIS A 80 -6.23 14.64 5.21
CA HIS A 80 -7.46 15.25 5.68
C HIS A 80 -7.19 16.27 6.80
N GLY A 81 -7.77 17.47 6.67
CA GLY A 81 -7.55 18.58 7.60
C GLY A 81 -6.11 19.11 7.64
N GLY A 82 -5.25 18.77 6.67
CA GLY A 82 -3.84 19.16 6.63
C GLY A 82 -2.98 18.42 7.65
N ALA A 83 -3.41 17.24 8.10
CA ALA A 83 -2.70 16.39 9.04
C ALA A 83 -2.75 14.93 8.54
N TYR A 84 -1.82 14.11 9.03
CA TYR A 84 -1.74 12.69 8.70
C TYR A 84 -2.24 11.87 9.90
N HIS A 85 -3.27 11.05 9.72
CA HIS A 85 -3.94 10.27 10.78
C HIS A 85 -4.40 11.11 11.99
N LYS A 86 -5.21 12.15 11.74
CA LYS A 86 -5.72 13.03 12.81
C LYS A 86 -6.92 12.43 13.55
N ASP A 87 -7.65 11.53 12.90
CA ASP A 87 -8.83 10.85 13.44
C ASP A 87 -8.74 9.33 13.22
N ASP A 88 -9.63 8.59 13.90
CA ASP A 88 -9.78 7.14 13.72
C ASP A 88 -10.57 6.79 12.44
N VAL A 89 -10.72 7.74 11.52
CA VAL A 89 -11.47 7.57 10.28
C VAL A 89 -10.51 7.12 9.16
N PRO A 90 -10.81 6.00 8.47
CA PRO A 90 -10.03 5.54 7.33
C PRO A 90 -9.90 6.60 6.22
N GLU A 91 -8.68 6.75 5.68
CA GLU A 91 -8.38 7.71 4.61
C GLU A 91 -9.29 7.57 3.36
N GLU A 92 -9.82 6.38 3.09
CA GLU A 92 -10.70 6.11 1.96
C GLU A 92 -12.11 6.70 2.17
N GLU A 93 -12.57 6.85 3.42
CA GLU A 93 -13.82 7.56 3.71
C GLU A 93 -13.66 9.06 3.48
N HIS A 94 -12.52 9.62 3.88
CA HIS A 94 -12.16 11.00 3.55
C HIS A 94 -12.00 11.19 2.03
N ALA A 95 -11.40 10.23 1.33
CA ALA A 95 -11.30 10.24 -0.12
C ALA A 95 -12.68 10.23 -0.79
N ALA A 96 -13.61 9.39 -0.30
CA ALA A 96 -14.99 9.34 -0.79
C ALA A 96 -15.71 10.68 -0.57
N ALA A 97 -15.56 11.28 0.62
CA ALA A 97 -16.15 12.58 0.94
C ALA A 97 -15.60 13.72 0.05
N LEU A 98 -14.32 13.66 -0.34
CA LEU A 98 -13.70 14.60 -1.28
C LEU A 98 -14.15 14.37 -2.73
N ALA A 99 -14.33 13.11 -3.13
CA ALA A 99 -14.70 12.74 -4.48
C ALA A 99 -16.13 13.15 -4.84
N ASP A 100 -17.11 12.91 -3.95
CA ASP A 100 -18.53 13.13 -4.24
C ASP A 100 -18.86 14.53 -4.81
N PRO A 101 -18.57 15.65 -4.11
CA PRO A 101 -18.91 16.98 -4.62
C PRO A 101 -18.16 17.32 -5.92
N MET A 102 -16.92 16.85 -6.09
CA MET A 102 -16.12 17.13 -7.28
C MET A 102 -16.64 16.38 -8.50
N LEU A 103 -17.00 15.10 -8.34
CA LEU A 103 -17.57 14.29 -9.41
C LEU A 103 -18.98 14.78 -9.77
N SER A 104 -19.79 15.15 -8.78
CA SER A 104 -21.11 15.77 -8.97
C SER A 104 -21.04 17.05 -9.79
N ALA A 105 -20.11 17.96 -9.45
CA ALA A 105 -19.89 19.20 -10.19
C ALA A 105 -19.34 18.99 -11.61
N SER A 106 -18.89 17.78 -11.93
CA SER A 106 -18.36 17.40 -13.25
C SER A 106 -19.43 16.86 -14.21
N GLY A 107 -20.69 16.76 -13.76
CA GLY A 107 -21.80 16.29 -14.58
C GLY A 107 -21.88 14.77 -14.75
N LEU A 108 -21.14 14.00 -13.93
CA LEU A 108 -21.24 12.54 -13.94
C LEU A 108 -22.57 12.07 -13.39
N LYS A 109 -23.05 10.92 -13.88
CA LYS A 109 -24.29 10.33 -13.40
C LYS A 109 -24.10 9.83 -11.97
N ARG A 110 -25.15 9.93 -11.15
CA ARG A 110 -25.10 9.46 -9.75
C ARG A 110 -24.62 8.02 -9.62
N SER A 111 -25.04 7.13 -10.52
CA SER A 111 -24.59 5.74 -10.55
C SER A 111 -23.07 5.57 -10.76
N GLU A 112 -22.43 6.44 -11.54
CA GLU A 112 -20.98 6.43 -11.74
C GLU A 112 -20.25 6.96 -10.51
N ILE A 113 -20.81 8.00 -9.89
CA ILE A 113 -20.28 8.57 -8.63
C ILE A 113 -20.34 7.51 -7.54
N ASP A 114 -21.50 6.89 -7.33
CA ASP A 114 -21.69 5.84 -6.32
C ASP A 114 -20.76 4.65 -6.56
N ALA A 115 -20.50 4.28 -7.83
CA ALA A 115 -19.53 3.24 -8.17
C ALA A 115 -18.09 3.62 -7.78
N VAL A 116 -17.69 4.88 -7.95
CA VAL A 116 -16.39 5.38 -7.47
C VAL A 116 -16.32 5.37 -5.94
N LEU A 117 -17.35 5.89 -5.26
CA LEU A 117 -17.39 5.93 -3.79
C LEU A 117 -17.38 4.53 -3.18
N HIS A 118 -18.14 3.59 -3.75
CA HIS A 118 -18.10 2.18 -3.38
C HIS A 118 -16.71 1.59 -3.62
N GLY A 119 -16.13 1.86 -4.79
CA GLY A 119 -14.79 1.41 -5.16
C GLY A 119 -13.73 1.85 -4.15
N LEU A 120 -13.74 3.12 -3.75
CA LEU A 120 -12.84 3.69 -2.73
C LEU A 120 -13.00 2.97 -1.38
N ARG A 121 -14.23 2.81 -0.90
CA ARG A 121 -14.50 2.13 0.38
C ARG A 121 -14.10 0.64 0.34
N ALA A 122 -14.29 -0.03 -0.79
CA ALA A 122 -13.92 -1.43 -0.97
C ALA A 122 -12.39 -1.66 -1.03
N LEU A 123 -11.56 -0.61 -1.03
CA LEU A 123 -10.09 -0.76 -0.91
C LEU A 123 -9.66 -1.18 0.50
N TYR A 124 -10.48 -0.85 1.52
CA TYR A 124 -10.17 -1.10 2.92
C TYR A 124 -11.25 -1.86 3.69
N LYS A 125 -12.52 -1.84 3.24
CA LYS A 125 -13.62 -2.59 3.85
C LYS A 125 -13.74 -3.97 3.22
N ASP A 126 -13.22 -4.98 3.90
CA ASP A 126 -13.22 -6.36 3.42
C ASP A 126 -14.63 -6.94 3.23
N ALA A 127 -15.60 -6.46 4.01
CA ALA A 127 -17.02 -6.83 3.86
C ALA A 127 -17.65 -6.34 2.54
N LEU A 128 -17.04 -5.36 1.87
CA LEU A 128 -17.57 -4.84 0.61
C LEU A 128 -17.02 -5.63 -0.59
N PRO A 129 -17.90 -6.14 -1.48
CA PRO A 129 -17.46 -6.80 -2.69
C PRO A 129 -16.60 -5.87 -3.57
N ALA A 130 -15.40 -6.33 -3.92
CA ALA A 130 -14.51 -5.62 -4.83
C ALA A 130 -15.03 -5.75 -6.27
N SER A 131 -15.49 -4.62 -6.83
CA SER A 131 -15.82 -4.53 -8.26
C SER A 131 -14.60 -4.81 -9.13
N ALA A 132 -14.80 -5.09 -10.43
CA ALA A 132 -13.68 -5.25 -11.38
C ALA A 132 -12.74 -4.03 -11.35
N ALA A 133 -13.30 -2.81 -11.25
CA ALA A 133 -12.50 -1.60 -11.12
C ALA A 133 -11.71 -1.53 -9.82
N CYS A 134 -12.29 -1.92 -8.69
CA CYS A 134 -11.59 -1.98 -7.41
C CYS A 134 -10.43 -2.99 -7.45
N ARG A 135 -10.65 -4.18 -8.02
CA ARG A 135 -9.59 -5.21 -8.18
C ARG A 135 -8.42 -4.69 -9.01
N VAL A 136 -8.70 -4.00 -10.10
CA VAL A 136 -7.69 -3.34 -10.95
C VAL A 136 -6.87 -2.31 -10.16
N VAL A 137 -7.52 -1.45 -9.37
CA VAL A 137 -6.83 -0.41 -8.60
C VAL A 137 -5.99 -1.00 -7.47
N GLN A 138 -6.50 -2.00 -6.76
CA GLN A 138 -5.73 -2.68 -5.72
C GLN A 138 -4.44 -3.33 -6.27
N ASP A 139 -4.51 -3.95 -7.45
CA ASP A 139 -3.33 -4.49 -8.10
C ASP A 139 -2.38 -3.40 -8.59
N ALA A 140 -2.93 -2.31 -9.14
CA ALA A 140 -2.14 -1.17 -9.61
C ALA A 140 -1.34 -0.49 -8.48
N ASP A 141 -1.97 -0.28 -7.32
CA ASP A 141 -1.32 0.33 -6.15
C ASP A 141 -0.18 -0.57 -5.62
N ARG A 142 -0.39 -1.89 -5.59
CA ARG A 142 0.67 -2.83 -5.22
C ARG A 142 1.79 -2.85 -6.25
N LEU A 143 1.49 -2.84 -7.54
CA LEU A 143 2.49 -2.84 -8.61
C LEU A 143 3.33 -1.55 -8.62
N ASP A 144 2.79 -0.38 -8.24
CA ASP A 144 3.58 0.85 -8.10
C ASP A 144 4.69 0.71 -7.02
N LYS A 145 4.49 -0.18 -6.05
CA LYS A 145 5.41 -0.45 -4.94
C LYS A 145 6.38 -1.59 -5.24
N LEU A 146 6.35 -2.16 -6.45
CA LEU A 146 7.21 -3.27 -6.86
C LEU A 146 8.15 -2.85 -8.00
N GLY A 147 9.13 -3.71 -8.27
CA GLY A 147 10.17 -3.51 -9.27
C GLY A 147 10.94 -2.20 -9.08
N VAL A 148 11.42 -1.67 -10.20
CA VAL A 148 12.24 -0.45 -10.24
C VAL A 148 11.49 0.80 -9.76
N LEU A 149 10.16 0.84 -9.94
CA LEU A 149 9.34 1.95 -9.46
C LEU A 149 9.25 1.92 -7.93
N GLY A 150 8.98 0.75 -7.36
CA GLY A 150 8.96 0.54 -5.91
C GLY A 150 10.30 0.87 -5.25
N VAL A 151 11.40 0.47 -5.86
CA VAL A 151 12.75 0.80 -5.40
C VAL A 151 12.97 2.32 -5.39
N GLY A 152 12.61 3.02 -6.46
CA GLY A 152 12.69 4.49 -6.51
C GLY A 152 11.85 5.14 -5.40
N ALA A 153 10.59 4.69 -5.24
CA ALA A 153 9.69 5.19 -4.23
C ALA A 153 10.19 4.92 -2.79
N PHE A 154 10.85 3.79 -2.56
CA PHE A 154 11.46 3.45 -1.27
C PHE A 154 12.49 4.50 -0.84
N PHE A 155 13.46 4.81 -1.72
CA PHE A 155 14.51 5.78 -1.40
C PHE A 155 13.99 7.22 -1.33
N THR A 156 13.09 7.62 -2.23
CA THR A 156 12.46 8.94 -2.17
C THR A 156 11.73 9.14 -0.84
N LYS A 157 10.94 8.15 -0.41
CA LYS A 157 10.21 8.21 0.86
C LYS A 157 11.14 8.18 2.08
N ALA A 158 12.26 7.44 2.01
CA ALA A 158 13.26 7.43 3.05
C ALA A 158 13.92 8.81 3.22
N ALA A 159 14.36 9.41 2.12
CA ALA A 159 14.99 10.73 2.11
C ALA A 159 14.04 11.82 2.63
N MET A 160 12.78 11.81 2.19
CA MET A 160 11.74 12.73 2.70
C MET A 160 11.50 12.61 4.21
N ARG A 161 11.78 11.44 4.80
CA ARG A 161 11.68 11.18 6.24
C ARG A 161 12.99 11.42 6.99
N GLY A 162 14.00 12.01 6.33
CA GLY A 162 15.31 12.26 6.91
C GLY A 162 16.10 10.98 7.22
N ARG A 163 15.83 9.87 6.53
CA ARG A 163 16.52 8.60 6.74
C ARG A 163 17.58 8.39 5.67
N GLY A 164 18.81 8.14 6.11
CA GLY A 164 19.87 7.62 5.25
C GLY A 164 19.65 6.16 4.86
N LEU A 165 20.49 5.65 3.95
CA LEU A 165 20.39 4.32 3.35
C LEU A 165 20.24 3.20 4.40
N VAL A 166 21.21 3.05 5.30
CA VAL A 166 21.22 1.96 6.30
C VAL A 166 19.98 2.04 7.21
N ALA A 167 19.64 3.23 7.70
CA ALA A 167 18.45 3.42 8.54
C ALA A 167 17.13 3.11 7.79
N ALA A 168 17.07 3.40 6.48
CA ALA A 168 15.93 3.06 5.65
C ALA A 168 15.78 1.54 5.50
N LEU A 169 16.88 0.83 5.21
CA LEU A 169 16.89 -0.63 5.08
C LEU A 169 16.48 -1.29 6.40
N THR A 170 17.12 -0.91 7.50
CA THR A 170 16.83 -1.41 8.85
C THR A 170 15.37 -1.21 9.25
N SER A 171 14.77 -0.07 8.91
CA SER A 171 13.39 0.25 9.35
C SER A 171 12.30 -0.32 8.44
N SER A 172 12.56 -0.49 7.14
CA SER A 172 11.49 -0.68 6.16
C SER A 172 11.70 -1.85 5.19
N LEU A 173 12.92 -2.37 5.03
CA LEU A 173 13.20 -3.41 4.02
C LEU A 173 12.46 -4.72 4.29
N SER A 174 12.28 -5.10 5.56
CA SER A 174 11.46 -6.26 5.94
C SER A 174 10.06 -6.20 5.34
N ARG A 175 9.42 -5.02 5.35
CA ARG A 175 8.12 -4.82 4.71
C ARG A 175 8.23 -5.00 3.19
N GLU A 176 9.16 -4.31 2.55
CA GLU A 176 9.27 -4.33 1.08
C GLU A 176 9.50 -5.75 0.54
N LEU A 177 10.43 -6.51 1.15
CA LEU A 177 10.71 -7.88 0.71
C LEU A 177 9.57 -8.85 1.01
N THR A 178 8.86 -8.65 2.13
CA THR A 178 7.66 -9.44 2.46
C THR A 178 6.56 -9.20 1.43
N TYR A 179 6.28 -7.95 1.08
CA TYR A 179 5.27 -7.63 0.07
C TYR A 179 5.68 -8.09 -1.32
N ALA A 180 6.96 -7.99 -1.69
CA ALA A 180 7.45 -8.51 -2.97
C ALA A 180 7.25 -10.02 -3.08
N ARG A 181 7.60 -10.79 -2.03
CA ARG A 181 7.37 -12.25 -2.01
C ARG A 181 5.90 -12.62 -2.03
N ALA A 182 5.04 -11.82 -1.38
CA ALA A 182 3.62 -12.09 -1.33
C ALA A 182 2.86 -11.72 -2.61
N ALA A 183 3.37 -10.74 -3.36
CA ALA A 183 2.68 -10.15 -4.49
C ALA A 183 2.15 -11.18 -5.52
N PRO A 184 2.90 -12.20 -5.98
CA PRO A 184 2.43 -13.15 -6.98
C PRO A 184 1.12 -13.86 -6.64
N TYR A 185 0.86 -14.12 -5.36
CA TYR A 185 -0.35 -14.82 -4.89
C TYR A 185 -1.35 -13.91 -4.18
N SER A 186 -1.03 -12.63 -3.98
CA SER A 186 -1.94 -11.66 -3.35
C SER A 186 -2.63 -10.71 -4.33
N MET A 187 -2.30 -10.76 -5.62
CA MET A 187 -2.98 -9.94 -6.65
C MET A 187 -4.34 -10.52 -7.03
N LEU A 188 -5.29 -9.64 -7.28
CA LEU A 188 -6.69 -9.99 -7.52
C LEU A 188 -6.95 -10.34 -8.98
N THR A 189 -6.32 -9.67 -9.93
CA THR A 189 -6.50 -9.88 -11.38
C THR A 189 -5.47 -10.87 -11.94
N GLU A 190 -5.77 -11.48 -13.08
CA GLU A 190 -4.82 -12.38 -13.76
C GLU A 190 -3.60 -11.60 -14.28
N THR A 191 -3.84 -10.45 -14.90
CA THR A 191 -2.79 -9.53 -15.35
C THR A 191 -1.95 -9.06 -14.17
N GLY A 192 -2.57 -8.69 -13.06
CA GLY A 192 -1.89 -8.28 -11.83
C GLY A 192 -0.94 -9.36 -11.32
N ARG A 193 -1.40 -10.61 -11.20
CA ARG A 193 -0.56 -11.75 -10.79
C ARG A 193 0.65 -11.93 -11.70
N ARG A 194 0.44 -11.93 -13.02
CA ARG A 194 1.55 -12.09 -13.99
C ARG A 194 2.57 -10.97 -13.88
N LEU A 195 2.13 -9.71 -13.84
CA LEU A 195 3.03 -8.57 -13.69
C LEU A 195 3.74 -8.57 -12.34
N ALA A 196 3.06 -9.01 -11.27
CA ALA A 196 3.64 -9.11 -9.93
C ALA A 196 4.81 -10.08 -9.89
N CYS A 197 4.73 -11.24 -10.55
CA CYS A 197 5.85 -12.17 -10.66
C CYS A 197 7.11 -11.48 -11.21
N GLU A 198 6.96 -10.73 -12.30
CA GLU A 198 8.08 -10.04 -12.96
C GLU A 198 8.65 -8.91 -12.09
N GLN A 199 7.79 -8.09 -11.47
CA GLN A 199 8.23 -6.93 -10.69
C GLN A 199 8.77 -7.32 -9.31
N ALA A 200 8.19 -8.35 -8.67
CA ALA A 200 8.70 -8.89 -7.42
C ALA A 200 10.12 -9.44 -7.58
N ALA A 201 10.40 -10.17 -8.67
CA ALA A 201 11.74 -10.67 -8.95
C ALA A 201 12.76 -9.54 -9.07
N LYS A 202 12.39 -8.43 -9.75
CA LYS A 202 13.25 -7.24 -9.85
C LYS A 202 13.48 -6.56 -8.50
N THR A 203 12.46 -6.45 -7.66
CA THR A 203 12.61 -5.91 -6.30
C THR A 203 13.60 -6.74 -5.48
N LEU A 204 13.41 -8.07 -5.49
CA LEU A 204 14.25 -8.98 -4.72
C LEU A 204 15.70 -8.93 -5.20
N ALA A 205 15.93 -9.01 -6.52
CA ALA A 205 17.27 -8.93 -7.10
C ALA A 205 17.99 -7.63 -6.73
N PHE A 206 17.31 -6.48 -6.88
CA PHE A 206 17.91 -5.19 -6.56
C PHE A 206 18.37 -5.10 -5.10
N PHE A 207 17.53 -5.52 -4.16
CA PHE A 207 17.89 -5.46 -2.74
C PHE A 207 18.90 -6.53 -2.34
N ASP A 208 18.92 -7.69 -3.00
CA ASP A 208 19.96 -8.69 -2.78
C ASP A 208 21.33 -8.16 -3.21
N ASP A 209 21.43 -7.56 -4.41
CA ASP A 209 22.65 -6.92 -4.89
C ASP A 209 23.08 -5.76 -3.97
N LEU A 210 22.15 -4.90 -3.56
CA LEU A 210 22.44 -3.77 -2.68
C LEU A 210 22.95 -4.23 -1.30
N LEU A 211 22.34 -5.26 -0.71
CA LEU A 211 22.78 -5.77 0.59
C LEU A 211 24.17 -6.42 0.47
N GLN A 212 24.46 -7.10 -0.64
CA GLN A 212 25.77 -7.67 -0.90
C GLN A 212 26.83 -6.57 -1.06
N ASP A 213 26.56 -5.54 -1.87
CA ASP A 213 27.49 -4.41 -2.05
C ASP A 213 27.78 -3.71 -0.71
N LEU A 214 26.76 -3.49 0.13
CA LEU A 214 26.96 -2.88 1.45
C LEU A 214 27.86 -3.73 2.36
N GLU A 215 27.76 -5.05 2.26
CA GLU A 215 28.61 -5.99 3.00
C GLU A 215 30.04 -6.02 2.44
N ASP A 216 30.20 -6.09 1.11
CA ASP A 216 31.50 -6.16 0.43
C ASP A 216 32.34 -4.89 0.65
N TRP A 217 31.70 -3.72 0.68
CA TRP A 217 32.36 -2.44 0.97
C TRP A 217 32.51 -2.16 2.47
N GLY A 218 32.07 -3.06 3.35
CA GLY A 218 32.17 -2.91 4.80
C GLY A 218 31.31 -1.76 5.36
N ILE A 219 30.25 -1.37 4.65
CA ILE A 219 29.35 -0.26 5.04
C ILE A 219 28.34 -0.74 6.07
N ALA A 220 27.69 -1.89 5.82
CA ALA A 220 26.74 -2.51 6.72
C ALA A 220 26.54 -3.98 6.34
N SER A 221 26.40 -4.85 7.35
CA SER A 221 26.09 -6.27 7.13
C SER A 221 24.72 -6.61 7.69
N PHE A 222 23.89 -7.21 6.84
CA PHE A 222 22.54 -7.63 7.15
C PHE A 222 22.39 -9.14 6.99
N GLU A 223 21.45 -9.71 7.73
CA GLU A 223 20.94 -11.06 7.50
C GLU A 223 19.44 -11.03 7.22
N ARG A 224 18.98 -12.03 6.45
CA ARG A 224 17.57 -12.26 6.15
C ARG A 224 17.10 -13.49 6.93
N ARG A 225 16.08 -13.32 7.76
CA ARG A 225 15.37 -14.42 8.42
C ARG A 225 13.97 -14.54 7.86
N VAL A 226 13.47 -15.77 7.74
CA VAL A 226 12.08 -16.02 7.36
C VAL A 226 11.31 -16.46 8.60
N VAL A 227 10.24 -15.73 8.91
CA VAL A 227 9.25 -16.11 9.91
C VAL A 227 8.06 -16.69 9.18
N VAL A 228 7.66 -17.91 9.52
CA VAL A 228 6.48 -18.56 8.92
C VAL A 228 5.31 -18.39 9.87
N LEU A 229 4.19 -17.86 9.36
CA LEU A 229 2.93 -17.71 10.09
C LEU A 229 1.93 -18.74 9.53
N GLU A 230 1.44 -19.68 10.34
CA GLU A 230 0.65 -20.84 9.88
C GLU A 230 -0.84 -20.82 10.28
N GLU A 231 -1.34 -19.73 10.86
CA GLU A 231 -2.67 -19.71 11.51
C GLU A 231 -3.74 -18.91 10.74
N ASP A 232 -4.86 -19.54 10.38
CA ASP A 232 -6.15 -18.96 9.91
C ASP A 232 -6.05 -17.66 9.07
N LEU A 233 -5.07 -17.60 8.16
CA LEU A 233 -4.83 -16.48 7.26
C LEU A 233 -5.73 -16.59 6.02
N ARG A 234 -6.11 -15.45 5.47
CA ARG A 234 -6.81 -15.36 4.18
C ARG A 234 -6.11 -14.40 3.24
N ALA A 235 -6.04 -14.78 1.98
CA ALA A 235 -5.70 -13.85 0.92
C ALA A 235 -6.81 -12.81 0.75
N ARG A 236 -6.51 -11.76 -0.01
CA ARG A 236 -7.43 -10.64 -0.20
C ARG A 236 -8.72 -10.97 -0.97
N ASP A 237 -8.70 -12.07 -1.72
CA ASP A 237 -9.88 -12.61 -2.39
C ASP A 237 -10.71 -13.53 -1.47
N GLY A 238 -10.34 -13.63 -0.19
CA GLY A 238 -10.99 -14.48 0.81
C GLY A 238 -10.50 -15.93 0.80
N SER A 239 -9.62 -16.32 -0.13
CA SER A 239 -9.09 -17.69 -0.19
C SER A 239 -8.23 -18.02 1.04
N PRO A 240 -8.34 -19.24 1.62
CA PRO A 240 -7.54 -19.62 2.78
C PRO A 240 -6.06 -19.69 2.41
N LEU A 241 -5.20 -19.17 3.27
CA LEU A 241 -3.75 -19.24 3.14
C LEU A 241 -3.19 -20.05 4.31
N GLN A 242 -2.61 -21.21 4.01
CA GLN A 242 -2.07 -22.12 5.04
C GLN A 242 -0.82 -21.57 5.73
N ARG A 243 0.00 -20.80 4.99
CA ARG A 243 1.22 -20.21 5.53
C ARG A 243 1.54 -18.89 4.86
N LEU A 244 2.08 -17.95 5.63
CA LEU A 244 2.69 -16.73 5.13
C LEU A 244 4.16 -16.68 5.56
N GLU A 245 5.05 -16.57 4.59
CA GLU A 245 6.48 -16.34 4.82
C GLU A 245 6.74 -14.84 4.91
N VAL A 246 7.15 -14.37 6.09
CA VAL A 246 7.52 -12.98 6.35
C VAL A 246 9.03 -12.85 6.38
N THR A 247 9.56 -11.92 5.60
CA THR A 247 11.00 -11.67 5.49
C THR A 247 11.41 -10.59 6.47
N ILE A 248 12.30 -10.95 7.39
CA ILE A 248 12.90 -10.03 8.37
C ILE A 248 14.32 -9.74 7.93
N VAL A 249 14.59 -8.48 7.63
CA VAL A 249 15.95 -7.98 7.39
C VAL A 249 16.44 -7.30 8.65
N MET A 250 17.58 -7.76 9.17
CA MET A 250 18.17 -7.25 10.41
C MET A 250 19.68 -7.12 10.30
N PRO A 251 20.32 -6.18 11.00
CA PRO A 251 21.77 -6.15 11.12
C PRO A 251 22.31 -7.47 11.68
N ARG A 252 23.48 -7.94 11.21
CA ARG A 252 24.09 -9.17 11.75
C ARG A 252 24.59 -9.01 13.19
N ALA A 253 24.94 -7.79 13.57
CA ALA A 253 25.46 -7.45 14.86
C ALA A 253 24.88 -6.13 15.37
N CYS A 254 24.96 -5.91 16.67
CA CYS A 254 24.52 -4.68 17.30
C CYS A 254 25.36 -3.49 16.81
N PRO A 255 24.74 -2.39 16.34
CA PRO A 255 25.50 -1.24 15.85
C PRO A 255 26.31 -0.52 16.95
N GLU A 256 26.00 -0.77 18.23
CA GLU A 256 26.64 -0.09 19.37
C GLU A 256 27.79 -0.88 20.00
N CYS A 257 27.76 -2.23 19.94
CA CYS A 257 28.73 -3.07 20.65
C CYS A 257 29.10 -4.37 19.94
N ASP A 258 28.64 -4.56 18.71
CA ASP A 258 28.93 -5.73 17.87
C ASP A 258 28.43 -7.09 18.41
N ALA A 259 27.75 -7.10 19.56
CA ALA A 259 27.14 -8.32 20.09
C ALA A 259 25.94 -8.79 19.24
N SER A 260 25.65 -10.09 19.29
CA SER A 260 24.51 -10.69 18.58
C SER A 260 23.15 -10.08 18.99
N LEU A 261 22.23 -10.01 18.03
CA LEU A 261 20.86 -9.55 18.23
C LEU A 261 19.89 -10.74 18.40
N ASN A 262 19.00 -10.64 19.39
CA ASN A 262 17.82 -11.51 19.52
C ASN A 262 16.69 -10.98 18.65
N LEU A 263 16.02 -11.87 17.92
CA LEU A 263 14.82 -11.57 17.16
C LEU A 263 13.59 -12.10 17.91
N ALA A 264 12.67 -11.20 18.25
CA ALA A 264 11.33 -11.52 18.71
C ALA A 264 10.29 -10.94 17.74
N HIS A 265 9.14 -11.59 17.62
CA HIS A 265 8.03 -11.06 16.84
C HIS A 265 6.69 -11.36 17.52
N SER A 266 5.71 -10.50 17.28
CA SER A 266 4.33 -10.69 17.71
C SER A 266 3.38 -10.11 16.66
N ARG A 267 2.11 -10.51 16.72
CA ARG A 267 1.06 -9.91 15.90
C ARG A 267 0.20 -8.97 16.74
N ARG A 268 -0.25 -7.89 16.12
CA ARG A 268 -1.13 -6.88 16.74
C ARG A 268 -2.20 -6.47 15.76
N ARG A 269 -3.46 -6.45 16.20
CA ARG A 269 -4.56 -5.87 15.42
C ARG A 269 -4.41 -4.35 15.37
N GLY A 270 -4.19 -3.83 14.16
CA GLY A 270 -4.25 -2.40 13.87
C GLY A 270 -5.66 -1.95 13.47
N ILE A 271 -5.82 -0.67 13.14
CA ILE A 271 -7.12 -0.08 12.76
C ILE A 271 -7.70 -0.75 11.49
N LYS A 272 -6.85 -1.02 10.49
CA LYS A 272 -7.25 -1.55 9.17
C LYS A 272 -6.72 -2.95 8.86
N CYS A 273 -5.77 -3.46 9.64
CA CYS A 273 -4.96 -4.61 9.25
C CYS A 273 -4.40 -5.34 10.47
N GLU A 274 -4.07 -6.62 10.27
CA GLU A 274 -3.17 -7.32 11.18
C GLU A 274 -1.73 -6.86 10.93
N GLN A 275 -0.99 -6.50 11.99
CA GLN A 275 0.39 -6.03 11.91
C GLN A 275 1.34 -7.07 12.50
N LEU A 276 2.51 -7.21 11.89
CA LEU A 276 3.65 -7.86 12.54
C LEU A 276 4.48 -6.79 13.23
N VAL A 277 4.75 -7.00 14.52
CA VAL A 277 5.71 -6.24 15.30
C VAL A 277 6.96 -7.10 15.46
N VAL A 278 8.11 -6.52 15.11
CA VAL A 278 9.41 -7.17 15.12
C VAL A 278 10.31 -6.39 16.04
N ARG A 279 10.89 -7.06 17.03
CA ARG A 279 11.78 -6.47 18.03
C ARG A 279 13.13 -7.17 18.00
N LEU A 280 14.17 -6.37 17.81
CA LEU A 280 15.56 -6.79 17.87
C LEU A 280 16.17 -6.28 19.17
N GLU A 281 16.77 -7.15 19.97
CA GLU A 281 17.42 -6.76 21.22
C GLU A 281 18.86 -7.24 21.28
N CYS A 282 19.76 -6.33 21.62
CA CYS A 282 21.17 -6.63 21.81
C CYS A 282 21.41 -7.40 23.12
N ARG A 283 22.18 -8.49 23.04
CA ARG A 283 22.56 -9.29 24.22
C ARG A 283 23.64 -8.64 25.10
N GLY A 284 24.28 -7.56 24.64
CA GLY A 284 25.45 -6.95 25.30
C GLY A 284 25.21 -5.58 25.92
N CYS A 285 24.53 -4.66 25.24
CA CYS A 285 24.46 -3.26 25.65
C CYS A 285 23.03 -2.70 25.85
N GLY A 286 22.00 -3.54 25.73
CA GLY A 286 20.60 -3.11 25.87
C GLY A 286 20.03 -2.31 24.70
N HIS A 287 20.80 -2.10 23.62
CA HIS A 287 20.29 -1.54 22.37
C HIS A 287 19.11 -2.37 21.85
N ALA A 288 18.03 -1.72 21.46
CA ALA A 288 16.85 -2.37 20.91
C ALA A 288 16.29 -1.58 19.73
N LEU A 289 15.80 -2.31 18.74
CA LEU A 289 15.10 -1.77 17.57
C LEU A 289 13.73 -2.43 17.47
N GLU A 290 12.70 -1.64 17.22
CA GLU A 290 11.36 -2.14 16.90
C GLU A 290 10.93 -1.62 15.53
N THR A 291 10.36 -2.52 14.72
CA THR A 291 9.68 -2.17 13.48
C THR A 291 8.35 -2.89 13.38
N GLN A 292 7.38 -2.26 12.72
CA GLN A 292 6.06 -2.84 12.52
C GLN A 292 5.51 -2.53 11.13
N PHE A 293 4.77 -3.47 10.56
CA PHE A 293 4.07 -3.29 9.29
C PHE A 293 2.84 -4.19 9.18
N CYS A 294 1.84 -3.72 8.41
CA CYS A 294 0.68 -4.54 8.06
C CYS A 294 1.13 -5.79 7.30
N LEU A 295 0.51 -6.94 7.59
CA LEU A 295 0.69 -8.14 6.80
C LEU A 295 0.01 -7.99 5.43
N PRO A 296 0.54 -8.61 4.36
CA PRO A 296 -0.08 -8.60 3.03
C PRO A 296 -1.33 -9.50 2.92
N VAL A 297 -1.86 -9.97 4.04
CA VAL A 297 -2.98 -10.92 4.17
C VAL A 297 -3.92 -10.46 5.28
N PHE A 298 -5.09 -11.07 5.35
CA PHE A 298 -6.05 -10.85 6.43
C PHE A 298 -5.96 -11.97 7.46
N ALA A 299 -6.04 -11.61 8.75
CA ALA A 299 -6.30 -12.55 9.84
C ALA A 299 -7.79 -12.45 10.20
N ARG A 300 -8.48 -13.57 10.44
CA ARG A 300 -9.90 -13.55 10.83
C ARG A 300 -10.09 -12.78 12.14
N SER A 301 -11.17 -12.01 12.23
CA SER A 301 -11.75 -11.64 13.53
C SER A 301 -12.97 -12.54 13.82
N GLU A 302 -13.20 -12.89 15.09
CA GLU A 302 -14.41 -13.59 15.51
C GLU A 302 -15.69 -12.76 15.27
N ASP A 303 -15.56 -11.43 15.17
CA ASP A 303 -16.65 -10.48 14.93
C ASP A 303 -17.26 -10.56 13.52
N ASP A 304 -16.54 -11.08 12.52
CA ASP A 304 -17.08 -11.21 11.15
C ASP A 304 -18.26 -12.20 11.07
N ARG A 305 -18.43 -13.09 12.09
CA ARG A 305 -19.62 -13.96 12.19
C ARG A 305 -20.88 -13.17 12.56
N ALA A 306 -20.77 -12.05 13.28
CA ALA A 306 -21.91 -11.30 13.78
C ALA A 306 -22.59 -10.46 12.68
N GLU A 307 -21.82 -9.95 11.71
CA GLU A 307 -22.37 -9.17 10.60
C GLU A 307 -22.86 -10.04 9.43
N LEU A 308 -22.19 -11.16 9.14
CA LEU A 308 -22.65 -12.13 8.12
C LEU A 308 -23.88 -12.95 8.56
N GLY A 309 -24.23 -12.95 9.85
CA GLY A 309 -25.37 -13.67 10.42
C GLY A 309 -26.72 -12.95 10.34
N ARG A 310 -26.80 -11.72 9.79
CA ARG A 310 -28.06 -10.93 9.72
C ARG A 310 -28.48 -10.51 8.31
N ALA A 311 -28.05 -11.24 7.28
CA ALA A 311 -28.60 -11.07 5.94
C ALA A 311 -29.42 -12.32 5.55
N VAL A 312 -30.71 -12.08 5.32
CA VAL A 312 -31.72 -12.94 4.68
C VAL A 312 -32.39 -14.00 5.57
N ALA A 313 -33.50 -13.60 6.20
CA ALA A 313 -34.66 -14.48 6.30
C ALA A 313 -35.56 -14.21 5.07
N PRO A 314 -36.10 -15.23 4.38
CA PRO A 314 -36.98 -15.02 3.24
C PRO A 314 -38.33 -14.48 3.70
N ALA A 315 -38.85 -13.49 2.97
CA ALA A 315 -40.22 -13.04 3.12
C ALA A 315 -41.18 -14.14 2.64
N HIS A 316 -42.19 -14.45 3.47
CA HIS A 316 -43.43 -15.09 3.04
C HIS A 316 -44.48 -14.02 2.83
#